data_AF-A0A419SKG3-F1
#
_entry.id   AF-A0A419SKG3-F1
#
_cell.length_a   1.000
_cell.length_b   1.000
_cell.length_c   1.000
_cell.angle_alpha   90.00
_cell.angle_beta   90.00
_cell.angle_gamma   90.00
#
_symmetry.space_group_name_H-M   'P 1'
#
loop_
_entity.id
_entity.type
_entity.pdbx_description
1 polymer ?
#
loop_
_entity_poly.entity_id
_entity_poly.type
_entity_poly.pdbx_seq_one_letter_code
_entity_poly.pdbx_strand_id
1 'polypeptide(L)'
;MQEDHLTELVRRNNISEIIVHLDKDINQVNGRGDSVLLIATRLNYRSLVDQLINLGADINHENHRGTSALTLAIFNGFFEMARDLWISGAKVVRPSDKEADSSNLVHTMTYKQNLRTLEEQARKEATDTIR
;
A
#
# COMPACT_ATOMS: atom_id res chain seq x y z
N MET A 1 20.80 7.00 11.48
CA MET A 1 20.38 6.06 10.43
C MET A 1 20.26 6.86 9.16
N GLN A 2 21.15 6.65 8.17
CA GLN A 2 20.98 7.28 6.86
C GLN A 2 19.66 6.81 6.27
N GLU A 3 18.91 7.73 5.67
CA GLU A 3 17.70 7.40 4.95
C GLU A 3 18.08 6.58 3.71
N ASP A 4 17.41 5.45 3.50
CA ASP A 4 17.73 4.53 2.41
C ASP A 4 17.51 5.25 1.06
N HIS A 5 18.46 5.09 0.12
CA HIS A 5 18.44 5.73 -1.20
C HIS A 5 17.09 5.50 -1.92
N LEU A 6 16.51 4.31 -1.78
CA LEU A 6 15.21 3.97 -2.33
C LEU A 6 14.09 4.87 -1.79
N THR A 7 14.12 5.19 -0.49
CA THR A 7 13.10 6.03 0.15
C THR A 7 13.19 7.47 -0.33
N GLU A 8 14.40 7.99 -0.48
CA GLU A 8 14.62 9.33 -0.99
C GLU A 8 14.20 9.46 -2.46
N LEU A 9 14.50 8.44 -3.27
CA LEU A 9 14.06 8.39 -4.67
C LEU A 9 12.53 8.46 -4.80
N VAL A 10 11.79 7.71 -3.98
CA VAL A 10 10.33 7.73 -3.98
C VAL A 10 9.77 9.03 -3.41
N ARG A 11 10.44 9.65 -2.43
CA ARG A 11 10.01 10.95 -1.86
C ARG A 11 9.97 12.07 -2.90
N ARG A 12 10.82 12.00 -3.93
CA ARG A 12 10.80 12.96 -5.05
C ARG A 12 9.55 12.86 -5.91
N ASN A 13 8.75 11.81 -5.74
CA ASN A 13 7.47 11.60 -6.41
C ASN A 13 7.57 11.71 -7.95
N ASN A 14 8.67 11.19 -8.52
CA ASN A 14 8.95 11.25 -9.95
C ASN A 14 9.17 9.85 -10.51
N ILE A 15 8.18 9.33 -11.23
CA ILE A 15 8.23 7.98 -11.79
C ILE A 15 9.38 7.79 -12.80
N SER A 16 9.74 8.85 -13.53
CA SER A 16 10.84 8.77 -14.51
C SER A 16 12.18 8.59 -13.81
N GLU A 17 12.40 9.30 -12.71
CA GLU A 17 13.60 9.11 -11.88
C GLU A 17 13.62 7.72 -11.26
N ILE A 18 12.48 7.25 -10.75
CA ILE A 18 12.34 5.90 -10.17
C ILE A 18 12.75 4.83 -11.19
N ILE A 19 12.18 4.84 -12.38
CA ILE A 19 12.47 3.82 -13.41
C ILE A 19 13.95 3.83 -13.82
N VAL A 20 14.54 5.03 -13.97
CA VAL A 20 15.95 5.18 -14.40
C VAL A 20 16.92 4.69 -13.31
N HIS A 21 16.68 5.03 -12.05
CA HIS A 21 17.60 4.70 -10.96
C HIS A 21 17.45 3.28 -10.45
N LEU A 22 16.29 2.64 -10.67
CA LEU A 22 16.07 1.25 -10.26
C LEU A 22 16.45 0.22 -11.31
N ASP A 23 17.16 0.61 -12.38
CA ASP A 23 17.50 -0.26 -13.51
C ASP A 23 16.28 -1.04 -14.05
N LYS A 24 15.12 -0.36 -14.06
CA LYS A 24 13.80 -0.89 -14.41
C LYS A 24 13.25 -2.02 -13.51
N ASP A 25 13.89 -2.32 -12.38
CA ASP A 25 13.33 -3.20 -11.35
C ASP A 25 12.45 -2.40 -10.39
N ILE A 26 11.14 -2.39 -10.65
CA ILE A 26 10.17 -1.65 -9.84
C ILE A 26 9.90 -2.28 -8.48
N ASN A 27 10.40 -3.50 -8.24
CA ASN A 27 10.15 -4.30 -7.04
C ASN A 27 11.32 -4.28 -6.04
N GLN A 28 12.29 -3.39 -6.24
CA GLN A 28 13.35 -3.18 -5.27
C GLN A 28 12.79 -2.82 -3.89
N VAL A 29 13.50 -3.26 -2.86
CA VAL A 29 13.14 -3.06 -1.45
C VAL A 29 14.27 -2.39 -0.69
N ASN A 30 13.90 -1.57 0.29
CA ASN A 30 14.85 -0.94 1.20
C ASN A 30 15.29 -1.92 2.31
N GLY A 31 16.19 -1.50 3.21
CA GLY A 31 16.65 -2.34 4.33
C GLY A 31 15.57 -2.82 5.33
N ARG A 32 14.35 -2.28 5.25
CA ARG A 32 13.18 -2.73 6.04
C ARG A 32 12.29 -3.72 5.27
N GLY A 33 12.65 -4.01 4.03
CA GLY A 33 11.81 -4.76 3.10
C GLY A 33 10.69 -3.92 2.50
N ASP A 34 10.67 -2.58 2.67
CA ASP A 34 9.63 -1.76 2.03
C ASP A 34 9.93 -1.68 0.53
N SER A 35 8.98 -2.14 -0.30
CA SER A 35 9.03 -1.95 -1.75
C SER A 35 8.78 -0.49 -2.13
N VAL A 36 9.10 -0.13 -3.37
CA VAL A 36 8.77 1.17 -3.98
C VAL A 36 7.29 1.51 -3.79
N LEU A 37 6.41 0.53 -4.04
CA LEU A 37 4.96 0.65 -3.85
C LEU A 37 4.61 0.95 -2.38
N LEU A 38 5.20 0.23 -1.43
CA LEU A 38 4.93 0.42 -0.01
C LEU A 38 5.38 1.81 0.48
N ILE A 39 6.52 2.29 -0.01
CA ILE A 39 7.02 3.64 0.30
C ILE A 39 6.08 4.70 -0.28
N ALA A 40 5.64 4.56 -1.53
CA ALA A 40 4.68 5.48 -2.16
C ALA A 40 3.34 5.53 -1.42
N THR A 41 2.83 4.36 -1.00
CA THR A 41 1.63 4.26 -0.15
C THR A 41 1.83 4.95 1.19
N ARG A 42 2.99 4.74 1.84
CA ARG A 42 3.32 5.39 3.13
C ARG A 42 3.34 6.92 3.04
N LEU A 43 3.72 7.45 1.88
CA LEU A 43 3.74 8.89 1.59
C LEU A 43 2.39 9.42 1.06
N ASN A 44 1.38 8.56 0.95
CA ASN A 44 0.06 8.88 0.38
C ASN A 44 0.12 9.42 -1.06
N TYR A 45 1.09 8.96 -1.87
CA TYR A 45 1.25 9.37 -3.27
C TYR A 45 0.37 8.50 -4.19
N ARG A 46 -0.95 8.73 -4.16
CA ARG A 46 -1.94 7.95 -4.92
C ARG A 46 -1.63 7.83 -6.42
N SER A 47 -1.37 8.95 -7.10
CA SER A 47 -1.02 8.94 -8.53
C SER A 47 0.24 8.12 -8.83
N LEU A 48 1.23 8.16 -7.93
CA LEU A 48 2.43 7.35 -8.07
C LEU A 48 2.13 5.87 -7.84
N VAL A 49 1.30 5.52 -6.86
CA VAL A 49 0.83 4.15 -6.61
C VAL A 49 0.16 3.58 -7.88
N ASP A 50 -0.73 4.34 -8.52
CA ASP A 50 -1.39 3.91 -9.76
C ASP A 50 -0.37 3.66 -10.89
N GLN A 51 0.62 4.55 -11.04
CA GLN A 51 1.69 4.38 -12.03
C GLN A 51 2.54 3.14 -11.73
N LEU A 52 2.89 2.90 -10.48
CA LEU A 52 3.68 1.73 -10.06
C LEU A 52 2.93 0.42 -10.32
N ILE A 53 1.63 0.37 -10.03
CA ILE A 53 0.78 -0.79 -10.34
C ILE A 53 0.76 -1.05 -11.84
N ASN A 54 0.57 -0.02 -12.67
CA ASN A 54 0.57 -0.14 -14.13
C ASN A 54 1.92 -0.60 -14.69
N LEU A 55 3.03 -0.38 -13.97
CA LEU A 55 4.37 -0.85 -14.32
C LEU A 55 4.66 -2.27 -13.83
N GLY A 56 3.71 -2.95 -13.20
CA GLY A 56 3.86 -4.32 -12.73
C GLY A 56 4.53 -4.43 -11.35
N ALA A 57 4.39 -3.42 -10.50
CA ALA A 57 4.80 -3.54 -9.10
C ALA A 57 4.05 -4.68 -8.41
N ASP A 58 4.75 -5.45 -7.57
CA ASP A 58 4.15 -6.52 -6.79
C ASP A 58 3.23 -5.92 -5.72
N ILE A 59 1.94 -5.96 -6.05
CA ILE A 59 0.88 -5.39 -5.25
C ILE A 59 0.68 -6.10 -3.89
N ASN A 60 1.17 -7.33 -3.78
CA ASN A 60 1.03 -8.16 -2.58
C ASN A 60 2.33 -8.29 -1.78
N HIS A 61 3.40 -7.60 -2.19
CA HIS A 61 4.66 -7.60 -1.46
C HIS A 61 4.44 -7.13 -0.01
N GLU A 62 5.09 -7.82 0.92
CA GLU A 62 5.09 -7.51 2.34
C GLU A 62 6.50 -7.16 2.80
N ASN A 63 6.63 -6.10 3.60
CA ASN A 63 7.91 -5.81 4.24
C ASN A 63 8.24 -6.80 5.37
N HIS A 64 9.39 -6.62 6.04
CA HIS A 64 9.82 -7.51 7.12
C HIS A 64 8.87 -7.57 8.33
N ARG A 65 7.85 -6.70 8.40
CA ARG A 65 6.80 -6.69 9.43
C ARG A 65 5.52 -7.41 8.99
N GLY A 66 5.44 -7.86 7.73
CA GLY A 66 4.21 -8.41 7.16
C GLY A 66 3.21 -7.33 6.72
N THR A 67 3.67 -6.10 6.47
CA THR A 67 2.81 -5.00 6.01
C THR A 67 2.85 -4.90 4.49
N SER A 68 1.69 -5.03 3.84
CA SER A 68 1.49 -4.75 2.41
C SER A 68 0.96 -3.34 2.14
N ALA A 69 0.98 -2.92 0.87
CA ALA A 69 0.45 -1.61 0.46
C ALA A 69 -1.03 -1.45 0.84
N LEU A 70 -1.87 -2.47 0.59
CA LEU A 70 -3.29 -2.42 0.95
C LEU A 70 -3.48 -2.32 2.47
N THR A 71 -2.75 -3.13 3.25
CA THR A 71 -2.85 -3.09 4.71
C THR A 71 -2.45 -1.74 5.27
N LEU A 72 -1.41 -1.12 4.71
CA LEU A 72 -0.96 0.22 5.10
C LEU A 72 -1.98 1.30 4.72
N ALA A 73 -2.58 1.23 3.53
CA ALA A 73 -3.61 2.18 3.09
C ALA A 73 -4.87 2.10 3.98
N ILE A 74 -5.33 0.89 4.31
CA ILE A 74 -6.46 0.66 5.23
C ILE A 74 -6.13 1.20 6.62
N PHE A 75 -4.92 0.90 7.14
CA PHE A 75 -4.49 1.35 8.46
C PHE A 75 -4.51 2.88 8.60
N ASN A 76 -4.04 3.59 7.58
CA ASN A 76 -4.00 5.06 7.58
C ASN A 76 -5.32 5.71 7.11
N GLY A 77 -6.34 4.94 6.73
CA GLY A 77 -7.61 5.47 6.24
C GLY A 77 -7.53 6.11 4.85
N PHE A 78 -6.56 5.72 4.02
CA PHE A 78 -6.42 6.17 2.63
C PHE A 78 -7.43 5.42 1.75
N PHE A 79 -8.72 5.67 1.94
CA PHE A 79 -9.80 4.87 1.36
C PHE A 79 -9.75 4.76 -0.17
N GLU A 80 -9.48 5.86 -0.87
CA GLU A 80 -9.38 5.86 -2.33
C GLU A 80 -8.20 5.00 -2.81
N MET A 81 -7.03 5.13 -2.18
CA MET A 81 -5.87 4.31 -2.50
C MET A 81 -6.06 2.84 -2.14
N ALA A 82 -6.68 2.56 -0.99
CA ALA A 82 -7.01 1.20 -0.57
C ALA A 82 -7.97 0.54 -1.56
N ARG A 83 -8.91 1.31 -2.09
CA ARG A 83 -9.81 0.88 -3.16
C ARG A 83 -9.08 0.60 -4.46
N ASP A 84 -8.21 1.51 -4.91
CA ASP A 84 -7.46 1.31 -6.16
C ASP A 84 -6.57 0.05 -6.08
N LEU A 85 -5.92 -0.16 -4.93
CA LEU A 85 -5.16 -1.37 -4.63
C LEU A 85 -6.06 -2.61 -4.63
N TRP A 86 -7.22 -2.56 -3.97
CA TRP A 86 -8.18 -3.67 -3.93
C TRP A 86 -8.68 -4.07 -5.32
N ILE A 87 -9.11 -3.09 -6.13
CA ILE A 87 -9.61 -3.33 -7.50
C ILE A 87 -8.49 -3.88 -8.38
N SER A 88 -7.25 -3.47 -8.14
CA SER A 88 -6.06 -3.99 -8.82
C SER A 88 -5.64 -5.39 -8.36
N GLY A 89 -6.42 -6.03 -7.47
CA GLY A 89 -6.21 -7.41 -7.04
C GLY A 89 -5.32 -7.57 -5.81
N ALA A 90 -5.09 -6.49 -5.04
CA ALA A 90 -4.39 -6.57 -3.77
C ALA A 90 -5.17 -7.44 -2.78
N LYS A 91 -4.47 -8.36 -2.12
CA LYS A 91 -5.04 -9.22 -1.10
C LYS A 91 -4.94 -8.56 0.26
N VAL A 92 -6.02 -8.63 1.01
CA VAL A 92 -6.03 -8.24 2.42
C VAL A 92 -5.19 -9.25 3.18
N VAL A 93 -4.00 -8.84 3.61
CA VAL A 93 -3.19 -9.64 4.52
C VAL A 93 -3.37 -9.08 5.93
N ARG A 94 -3.69 -9.96 6.87
CA ARG A 94 -3.78 -9.58 8.28
C ARG A 94 -2.37 -9.25 8.77
N PRO A 95 -2.16 -8.10 9.43
CA PRO A 95 -0.87 -7.80 10.04
C PRO A 95 -0.45 -8.99 10.91
N SER A 96 0.81 -9.42 10.79
CA SER A 96 1.32 -10.50 11.63
C SER A 96 1.21 -10.12 13.11
N ASP A 97 1.01 -11.12 13.99
CA ASP A 97 0.86 -10.91 15.44
C ASP A 97 2.06 -10.19 16.10
N LYS A 98 3.16 -9.95 15.36
CA LYS A 98 4.30 -9.14 15.82
C LYS A 98 3.97 -7.65 15.96
N GLU A 99 2.88 -7.17 15.37
CA GLU A 99 2.32 -5.84 15.64
C GLU A 99 1.21 -5.88 16.71
N ALA A 100 0.84 -7.06 17.22
CA ALA A 100 -0.23 -7.25 18.19
C ALA A 100 0.15 -6.89 19.64
N ASP A 101 1.22 -6.11 19.85
CA ASP A 101 1.66 -5.74 21.18
C ASP A 101 0.88 -4.50 21.69
N SER A 102 -0.08 -4.78 22.58
CA SER A 102 -0.67 -3.90 23.61
C SER A 102 -1.43 -2.61 23.21
N SER A 103 -1.20 -1.99 22.04
CA SER A 103 -2.03 -0.88 21.50
C SER A 103 -3.20 -1.36 20.61
N ASN A 104 -3.33 -2.69 20.53
CA ASN A 104 -3.97 -3.45 19.46
C ASN A 104 -5.51 -3.32 19.36
N LEU A 105 -6.23 -2.93 20.42
CA LEU A 105 -7.70 -2.90 20.36
C LEU A 105 -8.22 -1.75 19.49
N VAL A 106 -7.79 -0.51 19.72
CA VAL A 106 -8.22 0.64 18.91
C VAL A 106 -7.70 0.49 17.49
N HIS A 107 -6.45 0.06 17.30
CA HIS A 107 -5.87 -0.15 15.97
C HIS A 107 -6.53 -1.29 15.18
N THR A 108 -6.83 -2.44 15.82
CA THR A 108 -7.60 -3.51 15.18
C THR A 108 -9.03 -3.08 14.89
N MET A 109 -9.66 -2.29 15.77
CA MET A 109 -11.01 -1.75 15.54
C MET A 109 -11.02 -0.75 14.38
N THR A 110 -10.05 0.15 14.30
CA THR A 110 -9.88 1.10 13.17
C THR A 110 -9.63 0.35 11.87
N TYR A 111 -8.73 -0.64 11.85
CA TYR A 111 -8.50 -1.48 10.67
C TYR A 111 -9.77 -2.22 10.24
N LYS A 112 -10.47 -2.90 11.17
CA LYS A 112 -11.72 -3.61 10.90
C LYS A 112 -12.82 -2.67 10.41
N GLN A 113 -12.92 -1.48 10.99
CA GLN A 113 -13.89 -0.46 10.59
C GLN A 113 -13.58 0.09 9.19
N ASN A 114 -12.31 0.35 8.88
CA ASN A 114 -11.89 0.83 7.57
C ASN A 114 -12.05 -0.25 6.50
N LEU A 115 -11.71 -1.50 6.80
CA LEU A 115 -11.94 -2.65 5.92
C LEU A 115 -13.45 -2.85 5.65
N ARG A 116 -14.29 -2.79 6.69
CA ARG A 116 -15.74 -2.88 6.53
C ARG A 116 -16.28 -1.74 5.64
N THR A 117 -15.80 -0.52 5.85
CA THR A 117 -16.19 0.63 5.02
C THR A 117 -15.78 0.41 3.56
N LEU A 118 -14.57 -0.10 3.31
CA LEU A 118 -14.08 -0.41 1.99
C LEU A 118 -14.95 -1.48 1.29
N GLU A 119 -15.28 -2.56 2.00
CA GLU A 119 -16.15 -3.63 1.51
C GLU A 119 -17.58 -3.13 1.21
N GLU A 120 -18.15 -2.31 2.10
CA GLU A 120 -19.47 -1.71 1.91
C GLU A 120 -19.51 -0.78 0.69
N GLN A 121 -18.46 0.00 0.47
CA GLN A 121 -18.34 0.86 -0.70
C GLN A 121 -18.19 0.06 -2.00
N ALA A 122 -17.31 -0.94 -2.01
CA ALA A 122 -17.13 -1.83 -3.16
C ALA A 122 -18.43 -2.54 -3.55
N ARG A 123 -19.25 -2.96 -2.57
CA ARG A 123 -20.54 -3.61 -2.82
C ARG A 123 -21.59 -2.66 -3.42
N LYS A 124 -21.63 -1.40 -2.99
CA LYS A 124 -22.59 -0.41 -3.53
C LYS A 124 -22.35 -0.17 -5.01
N GLU A 125 -21.10 0.01 -5.42
CA GLU A 125 -20.77 0.31 -6.81
C GLU A 125 -20.94 -0.88 -7.76
N ALA A 126 -20.69 -2.10 -7.27
CA ALA A 126 -21.06 -3.32 -8.01
C ALA A 126 -22.57 -3.41 -8.26
N THR A 127 -23.39 -2.80 -7.39
CA THR A 127 -24.84 -2.76 -7.55
C THR A 127 -25.28 -1.63 -8.49
N ASP A 128 -24.59 -0.50 -8.48
CA ASP A 128 -24.87 0.65 -9.37
C ASP A 128 -24.46 0.40 -10.83
N THR A 129 -23.49 -0.48 -11.09
CA THR A 129 -23.08 -0.85 -12.46
C THR A 129 -24.10 -1.75 -13.18
N ILE A 130 -25.07 -2.34 -12.46
CA ILE A 130 -26.08 -3.25 -13.01
C ILE A 130 -27.39 -2.50 -13.37
N ARG A 131 -27.44 -1.17 -13.23
CA ARG A 131 -28.64 -0.34 -13.45
C ARG A 131 -28.56 0.49 -14.73
#